data_AF-A0A2V8T1U9-F1
#
_entry.id   AF-A0A2V8T1U9-F1
#
_cell.length_a   1.000
_cell.length_b   1.000
_cell.length_c   1.000
_cell.angle_alpha   90.00
_cell.angle_beta   90.00
_cell.angle_gamma   90.00
#
_symmetry.space_group_name_H-M   'P 1'
#
loop_
_entity.id
_entity.type
_entity.pdbx_description
1 polymer ?
#
loop_
_entity_poly.entity_id
_entity_poly.type
_entity_poly.pdbx_seq_one_letter_code
_entity_poly.pdbx_strand_id
1 'polypeptide(L)'
;MGTVFCDNCGVSLLEETAKFCRACGKPTPLSEAATKRFDQQPGYQTPTSPVGPAPTTPAYMAPIEFATAPQTIDLNRKRKRNIILIASMLSLMIFALAGLLIFLNFEGTPTLTPPVLSGPTGPGPPPMPPPMSPPPPPPPPVIETPTRIDQSLIYPGSRQTMSSTQEGGTNVLTLHSEDAASKVAKWYAAKLKVTANVSLAGQTFLKAGDITVMVMGGDGGAEILLTQGSKDSRR
;
A
#
# COMPACT_ATOMS: atom_id res chain seq x y z
N MET A 1 17.36 7.24 -0.73
CA MET A 1 16.77 7.94 0.42
C MET A 1 17.91 8.29 1.35
N GLY A 2 18.21 9.57 1.53
CA GLY A 2 19.33 10.00 2.37
C GLY A 2 18.89 10.05 3.83
N THR A 3 19.57 9.34 4.73
CA THR A 3 19.30 9.43 6.17
C THR A 3 19.92 10.70 6.72
N VAL A 4 19.12 11.56 7.35
CA VAL A 4 19.59 12.77 8.04
C VAL A 4 19.85 12.43 9.51
N PHE A 5 20.97 12.91 10.07
CA PHE A 5 21.33 12.71 11.47
C PHE A 5 21.14 14.01 12.27
N CYS A 6 20.80 13.89 13.56
CA CYS A 6 20.71 15.05 14.45
C CYS A 6 22.11 15.56 14.83
N ASP A 7 22.39 16.83 14.57
CA ASP A 7 23.70 17.45 14.87
C ASP A 7 24.07 17.44 16.36
N ASN A 8 23.08 17.32 17.25
CA ASN A 8 23.30 17.35 18.69
C ASN A 8 23.56 15.96 19.31
N CYS A 9 22.93 14.90 18.80
CA CYS A 9 23.00 13.57 19.42
C CYS A 9 23.32 12.43 18.45
N GLY A 10 23.50 12.71 17.16
CA GLY A 10 23.88 11.74 16.14
C GLY A 10 22.80 10.71 15.76
N VAL A 11 21.61 10.79 16.34
CA VAL A 11 20.51 9.84 16.05
C VAL A 11 19.92 10.12 14.68
N SER A 12 19.66 9.06 13.91
CA SER A 12 19.01 9.14 12.60
C SER A 12 17.55 9.60 12.72
N LEU A 13 17.20 10.64 11.98
CA LEU A 13 15.83 11.13 11.86
C LEU A 13 15.16 10.31 10.76
N LEU A 14 14.22 9.42 11.12
CA LEU A 14 13.50 8.56 10.17
C LEU A 14 12.59 9.35 9.21
N GLU A 15 12.29 10.61 9.51
CA GLU A 15 11.38 11.46 8.76
C GLU A 15 12.07 12.81 8.48
N GLU A 16 12.26 13.14 7.21
CA GLU A 16 12.83 14.42 6.76
C GLU A 16 11.99 15.65 7.20
N THR A 17 10.80 15.42 7.76
CA THR A 17 9.83 16.44 8.21
C THR A 17 9.75 16.62 9.74
N ALA A 18 10.57 15.90 10.52
CA ALA A 18 10.53 16.01 11.98
C ALA A 18 11.13 17.34 12.48
N LYS A 19 10.30 18.18 13.11
CA LYS A 19 10.69 19.49 13.67
C LYS A 19 11.65 19.42 14.86
N PHE A 20 11.64 18.31 15.59
CA PHE A 20 12.44 18.12 16.80
C PHE A 20 13.07 16.73 16.78
N CYS A 21 14.29 16.61 17.32
CA CYS A 21 14.92 15.32 17.51
C CYS A 21 14.22 14.55 18.64
N ARG A 22 13.72 13.35 18.36
CA ARG A 22 13.02 12.51 19.34
C ARG A 22 13.92 12.08 20.52
N ALA A 23 15.23 12.03 20.32
CA ALA A 23 16.17 11.60 21.36
C ALA A 23 16.61 12.72 22.31
N CYS A 24 16.77 13.96 21.82
CA CYS A 24 17.30 15.07 22.63
C CYS A 24 16.40 16.31 22.72
N GLY A 25 15.26 16.35 22.01
CA GLY A 25 14.29 17.45 22.05
C GLY A 25 14.74 18.74 21.35
N LYS A 26 15.97 18.83 20.83
CA LYS A 26 16.44 20.03 20.12
C LYS A 26 15.77 20.17 18.73
N PRO A 27 15.47 21.40 18.29
CA PRO A 27 14.92 21.65 16.96
C PRO A 27 15.92 21.24 15.88
N THR A 28 15.43 20.67 14.78
CA THR A 28 16.25 20.29 13.62
C THR A 28 16.34 21.48 12.65
N PRO A 29 17.55 21.85 12.18
CA PRO A 29 17.73 23.03 11.31
C PRO A 29 17.07 22.88 9.93
N LEU A 30 16.70 21.65 9.54
CA LEU A 30 16.15 21.34 8.22
C LEU A 30 14.66 21.66 8.06
N SER A 31 13.94 21.90 9.16
CA SER A 31 12.49 22.23 9.08
C SER A 31 12.19 23.60 8.47
N GLU A 32 13.16 24.51 8.38
CA GLU A 32 12.97 25.81 7.73
C GLU A 32 13.18 25.78 6.20
N ALA A 33 13.81 24.74 5.66
CA ALA A 33 14.09 24.65 4.22
C ALA A 33 12.87 24.28 3.37
N ALA A 34 11.85 23.63 3.95
CA ALA A 34 10.66 23.18 3.22
C ALA A 34 9.51 24.21 3.18
N THR A 35 9.47 25.17 4.11
CA THR A 35 8.42 26.20 4.11
C THR A 35 8.82 27.48 3.36
N LYS A 36 10.11 27.77 3.18
CA LYS A 36 10.56 28.96 2.44
C LYS A 36 10.44 28.87 0.91
N ARG A 37 10.16 27.70 0.35
CA ARG A 37 9.96 27.54 -1.11
C ARG A 37 8.50 27.64 -1.57
N PHE A 38 7.53 27.70 -0.64
CA PHE A 38 6.13 27.90 -1.00
C PHE A 38 5.70 29.37 -1.08
N ASP A 39 6.55 30.30 -0.64
CA ASP A 39 6.37 31.76 -0.84
C ASP A 39 6.99 32.27 -2.15
N GLN A 40 7.56 31.41 -3.00
CA GLN A 40 7.93 31.80 -4.35
C GLN A 40 6.66 31.79 -5.22
N GLN A 41 5.84 32.83 -5.04
CA GLN A 41 4.70 33.15 -5.89
C GLN A 41 5.15 33.05 -7.36
N PRO A 42 4.50 32.22 -8.21
CA PRO A 42 4.70 32.34 -9.65
C PRO A 42 4.34 33.78 -10.02
N GLY A 43 5.30 34.49 -10.61
CA GLY A 43 5.13 35.88 -11.02
C GLY A 43 4.00 36.00 -12.05
N TYR A 44 2.78 36.21 -11.58
CA TYR A 44 1.68 36.67 -12.42
C TYR A 44 1.92 38.14 -12.74
N GLN A 45 2.36 38.42 -13.97
CA GLN A 45 2.42 39.77 -14.54
C GLN A 45 1.02 40.31 -14.89
N THR A 46 0.08 40.27 -13.95
CA THR A 46 -1.18 41.00 -14.09
C THR A 46 -1.21 42.09 -13.03
N PRO A 47 -1.19 43.38 -13.42
CA PRO A 47 -1.16 44.49 -12.49
C PRO A 47 -2.42 44.47 -11.62
N THR A 48 -2.27 44.14 -10.34
CA THR A 48 -3.33 44.28 -9.36
C THR A 48 -3.48 45.76 -9.04
N SER A 49 -4.57 46.34 -9.54
CA SER A 49 -5.00 47.69 -9.16
C SER A 49 -5.25 47.74 -7.64
N PRO A 50 -4.82 48.81 -6.94
CA PRO A 50 -5.09 48.96 -5.52
C PRO A 50 -6.60 49.06 -5.30
N VAL A 51 -7.18 48.06 -4.64
CA VAL A 51 -8.53 48.14 -4.09
C VAL A 51 -8.40 48.90 -2.77
N GLY A 52 -8.83 50.16 -2.77
CA GLY A 52 -8.85 50.99 -1.56
C GLY A 52 -9.71 50.38 -0.45
N PRO A 53 -9.51 50.81 0.81
CA PRO A 53 -10.29 50.30 1.93
C PRO A 53 -11.78 50.56 1.69
N ALA A 54 -12.59 49.51 1.75
CA ALA A 54 -14.03 49.62 1.62
C ALA A 54 -14.58 50.49 2.76
N PRO A 55 -15.32 51.58 2.48
CA PRO A 55 -15.98 52.36 3.52
C PRO A 55 -17.05 51.50 4.17
N THR A 56 -16.87 51.18 5.44
CA THR A 56 -17.86 50.51 6.28
C THR A 56 -18.94 51.51 6.66
N THR A 57 -19.84 51.84 5.74
CA THR A 57 -21.12 52.47 6.08
C THR A 57 -22.26 51.54 5.68
N PRO A 58 -23.33 51.43 6.50
CA PRO A 58 -24.46 50.57 6.19
C PRO A 58 -25.20 51.13 4.97
N ALA A 59 -24.93 50.54 3.80
CA ALA A 59 -25.65 50.85 2.58
C ALA A 59 -27.05 50.21 2.66
N TYR A 60 -28.07 51.05 2.83
CA TYR A 60 -29.46 50.68 2.61
C TYR A 60 -29.63 50.32 1.13
N MET A 61 -29.75 49.03 0.82
CA MET A 61 -30.04 48.59 -0.55
C MET A 61 -31.54 48.69 -0.82
N ALA A 62 -31.92 49.52 -1.79
CA ALA A 62 -33.27 49.55 -2.33
C ALA A 62 -33.58 48.25 -3.10
N PRO A 63 -34.84 47.77 -3.11
CA PRO A 63 -35.22 46.55 -3.82
C PRO A 63 -35.18 46.81 -5.33
N ILE A 64 -34.09 46.43 -5.98
CA ILE A 64 -33.95 46.49 -7.44
C ILE A 64 -33.84 45.06 -7.97
N GLU A 65 -34.86 44.72 -8.77
CA GLU A 65 -34.92 43.71 -9.84
C GLU A 65 -33.87 42.59 -9.78
N PHE A 66 -34.32 41.44 -9.28
CA PHE A 66 -33.55 40.19 -9.33
C PHE A 66 -33.24 39.82 -10.78
N ALA A 67 -31.94 39.76 -11.10
CA ALA A 67 -31.46 39.13 -12.31
C ALA A 67 -32.03 37.70 -12.40
N THR A 68 -32.57 37.36 -13.57
CA THR A 68 -33.16 36.04 -13.85
C THR A 68 -32.15 34.95 -13.52
N ALA A 69 -32.49 34.09 -12.55
CA ALA A 69 -31.59 33.04 -12.11
C ALA A 69 -31.20 32.12 -13.29
N PRO A 70 -29.92 31.71 -13.40
CA PRO A 70 -29.48 30.77 -14.42
C PRO A 70 -30.29 29.47 -14.29
N GLN A 71 -30.84 29.00 -15.40
CA GLN A 71 -31.73 27.85 -15.41
C GLN A 71 -31.05 26.64 -14.77
N THR A 72 -31.72 26.10 -13.75
CA THR A 72 -31.27 24.93 -13.01
C THR A 72 -31.29 23.73 -13.96
N ILE A 73 -30.15 23.06 -14.06
CA ILE A 73 -29.97 21.88 -14.91
C ILE A 73 -30.97 20.81 -14.47
N ASP A 74 -31.89 20.48 -15.36
CA ASP A 74 -32.99 19.54 -15.15
C ASP A 74 -32.45 18.14 -14.80
N LEU A 75 -32.62 17.74 -13.53
CA LEU A 75 -32.10 16.49 -12.95
C LEU A 75 -32.66 15.24 -13.64
N ASN A 76 -33.77 15.35 -14.37
CA ASN A 76 -34.37 14.24 -15.11
C ASN A 76 -33.52 13.77 -16.29
N ARG A 77 -32.66 14.62 -16.86
CA ARG A 77 -31.75 14.22 -17.95
C ARG A 77 -30.61 13.32 -17.47
N LYS A 78 -30.21 13.43 -16.20
CA LYS A 78 -29.15 12.62 -15.59
C LYS A 78 -29.58 11.16 -15.36
N ARG A 79 -30.87 10.93 -15.08
CA ARG A 79 -31.40 9.58 -14.80
C ARG A 79 -31.30 8.63 -16.01
N LYS A 80 -31.59 9.11 -17.23
CA LYS A 80 -31.51 8.27 -18.44
C LYS A 80 -30.07 7.88 -18.80
N ARG A 81 -29.09 8.77 -18.57
CA ARG A 81 -27.67 8.48 -18.86
C ARG A 81 -27.09 7.46 -17.89
N ASN A 82 -27.53 7.48 -16.63
CA ASN A 82 -27.10 6.49 -15.64
C ASN A 82 -27.69 5.09 -15.90
N ILE A 83 -28.92 4.99 -16.42
CA ILE A 83 -29.51 3.69 -16.77
C ILE A 83 -28.71 3.00 -17.88
N ILE A 84 -28.26 3.74 -18.90
CA ILE A 84 -27.45 3.18 -19.99
C ILE A 84 -26.11 2.65 -19.46
N LEU A 85 -25.46 3.39 -18.55
CA LEU A 85 -24.21 2.96 -17.90
C LEU A 85 -24.39 1.68 -17.06
N ILE A 86 -25.48 1.59 -16.29
CA ILE A 86 -25.78 0.41 -15.47
C ILE A 86 -26.05 -0.82 -16.36
N ALA A 87 -26.80 -0.64 -17.45
CA ALA A 87 -27.09 -1.71 -18.40
C ALA A 87 -25.81 -2.23 -19.09
N SER A 88 -24.87 -1.34 -19.43
CA SER A 88 -23.60 -1.77 -20.05
C SER A 88 -22.69 -2.52 -19.08
N MET A 89 -22.59 -2.06 -17.82
CA MET A 89 -21.85 -2.76 -16.76
C MET A 89 -22.41 -4.16 -16.52
N LEU A 90 -23.74 -4.31 -16.47
CA LEU A 90 -24.38 -5.59 -16.25
C LEU A 90 -24.14 -6.56 -17.42
N SER A 91 -24.18 -6.05 -18.66
CA SER A 91 -23.89 -6.85 -19.86
C SER A 91 -22.45 -7.37 -19.85
N LEU A 92 -21.46 -6.53 -19.53
CA LEU A 92 -20.06 -6.94 -19.43
C LEU A 92 -19.84 -8.01 -18.36
N MET A 93 -20.52 -7.89 -17.21
CA MET A 93 -20.45 -8.88 -16.14
C MET A 93 -20.98 -10.26 -16.59
N ILE A 94 -22.08 -10.28 -17.34
CA ILE A 94 -22.66 -11.52 -17.87
C ILE A 94 -21.72 -12.16 -18.90
N PHE A 95 -21.13 -11.38 -19.80
CA PHE A 95 -20.15 -11.90 -20.78
C PHE A 95 -18.89 -12.45 -20.11
N ALA A 96 -18.39 -11.80 -19.06
CA ALA A 96 -17.24 -12.29 -18.30
C ALA A 96 -17.55 -13.63 -17.59
N LEU A 97 -18.73 -13.76 -16.99
CA LEU A 97 -19.18 -15.01 -16.36
C LEU A 97 -19.34 -16.14 -17.38
N ALA A 98 -19.94 -15.86 -18.54
CA ALA A 98 -20.07 -16.85 -19.61
C ALA A 98 -18.69 -17.31 -20.13
N GLY A 99 -17.74 -16.39 -20.33
CA GLY A 99 -16.38 -16.71 -20.73
C GLY A 99 -15.64 -17.55 -19.70
N LEU A 100 -15.80 -17.24 -18.41
CA LEU A 100 -15.20 -18.02 -17.31
C LEU A 100 -15.75 -19.45 -17.26
N LEU A 101 -17.06 -19.64 -17.48
CA LEU A 101 -17.67 -20.98 -17.53
C LEU A 101 -17.17 -21.83 -18.70
N ILE A 102 -16.87 -21.21 -19.86
CA ILE A 102 -16.26 -21.92 -20.99
C ILE A 102 -14.81 -22.31 -20.66
N PHE A 103 -14.07 -21.41 -20.00
CA PHE A 103 -12.67 -21.65 -19.63
C PHE A 103 -12.52 -22.75 -18.57
N LEU A 104 -13.44 -22.82 -17.60
CA LEU A 104 -13.46 -23.86 -16.57
C LEU A 104 -13.79 -25.26 -17.11
N ASN A 105 -14.47 -25.36 -18.26
CA ASN A 105 -14.72 -26.66 -18.90
C ASN A 105 -13.54 -27.16 -19.75
N PHE A 106 -12.44 -26.41 -19.84
CA PHE A 106 -11.24 -26.75 -20.61
C PHE A 106 -10.07 -27.17 -19.69
N GLU A 107 -10.31 -28.05 -18.71
CA GLU A 107 -9.23 -28.71 -17.95
C GLU A 107 -8.60 -29.84 -18.78
N GLY A 108 -7.68 -29.45 -19.68
CA GLY A 108 -6.64 -30.36 -20.17
C GLY A 108 -5.61 -30.57 -19.06
N THR A 109 -5.39 -31.81 -18.67
CA THR A 109 -4.43 -32.24 -17.63
C THR A 109 -2.99 -32.21 -18.17
N PRO A 110 -2.07 -31.38 -17.64
CA PRO A 110 -0.65 -31.59 -17.84
C PRO A 110 -0.10 -32.50 -16.74
N THR A 111 0.28 -33.71 -17.17
CA THR A 111 0.97 -34.75 -16.41
C THR A 111 2.29 -34.25 -15.80
N LEU A 112 2.44 -34.49 -14.50
CA LEU A 112 3.63 -34.27 -13.68
C LEU A 112 4.82 -35.13 -14.14
N THR A 113 6.02 -34.56 -14.09
CA THR A 113 7.28 -35.30 -13.88
C THR A 113 8.20 -34.50 -12.94
N PRO A 114 8.65 -35.06 -11.80
CA PRO A 114 9.73 -34.48 -11.00
C PRO A 114 11.07 -35.20 -11.24
N PRO A 115 12.21 -34.47 -11.28
CA PRO A 115 13.52 -35.04 -10.93
C PRO A 115 13.99 -34.47 -9.58
N VAL A 116 14.19 -35.32 -8.57
CA VAL A 116 15.45 -35.99 -8.16
C VAL A 116 16.34 -35.13 -7.25
N LEU A 117 16.60 -35.74 -6.11
CA LEU A 117 17.34 -35.35 -4.91
C LEU A 117 18.86 -35.58 -5.10
N SER A 118 19.72 -34.65 -4.66
CA SER A 118 21.19 -34.81 -4.44
C SER A 118 21.65 -33.56 -3.67
N GLY A 119 22.44 -33.52 -2.59
CA GLY A 119 23.22 -34.45 -1.76
C GLY A 119 24.09 -33.57 -0.81
N PRO A 120 24.63 -34.07 0.32
CA PRO A 120 25.34 -33.28 1.34
C PRO A 120 26.88 -33.41 1.26
N THR A 121 27.64 -32.32 1.46
CA THR A 121 29.10 -32.29 1.76
C THR A 121 29.48 -30.85 2.16
N GLY A 122 30.19 -30.46 3.22
CA GLY A 122 30.83 -31.06 4.40
C GLY A 122 31.33 -29.88 5.30
N PRO A 123 31.72 -30.11 6.57
CA PRO A 123 32.09 -29.05 7.50
C PRO A 123 33.59 -28.70 7.47
N GLY A 124 33.91 -27.40 7.36
CA GLY A 124 35.24 -26.85 7.61
C GLY A 124 35.40 -26.30 9.05
N PRO A 125 36.62 -26.27 9.62
CA PRO A 125 36.86 -25.88 11.02
C PRO A 125 36.72 -24.36 11.27
N PRO A 126 36.34 -23.94 12.49
CA PRO A 126 36.04 -22.55 12.81
C PRO A 126 37.31 -21.68 13.05
N PRO A 127 37.29 -20.40 12.64
CA PRO A 127 38.28 -19.40 13.02
C PRO A 127 38.11 -18.92 14.49
N MET A 128 39.23 -18.51 15.10
CA MET A 128 39.36 -18.04 16.49
C MET A 128 38.51 -16.79 16.80
N PRO A 129 37.96 -16.69 18.04
CA PRO A 129 37.16 -15.54 18.45
C PRO A 129 38.01 -14.29 18.76
N PRO A 130 37.59 -13.09 18.29
CA PRO A 130 38.15 -11.81 18.70
C PRO A 130 37.77 -11.44 20.16
N PRO A 131 38.50 -10.50 20.81
CA PRO A 131 38.24 -10.07 22.18
C PRO A 131 36.81 -9.55 22.36
N MET A 132 36.13 -10.07 23.39
CA MET A 132 34.73 -9.81 23.70
C MET A 132 34.51 -8.35 24.10
N SER A 133 33.77 -7.61 23.27
CA SER A 133 33.07 -6.40 23.69
C SER A 133 32.04 -6.73 24.78
N PRO A 134 31.76 -5.82 25.74
CA PRO A 134 30.80 -6.05 26.80
C PRO A 134 29.43 -6.48 26.22
N PRO A 135 28.72 -7.41 26.89
CA PRO A 135 27.48 -7.94 26.37
C PRO A 135 26.47 -6.79 26.18
N PRO A 136 25.85 -6.68 25.00
CA PRO A 136 24.76 -5.73 24.82
C PRO A 136 23.65 -6.05 25.83
N PRO A 137 22.93 -5.03 26.32
CA PRO A 137 21.78 -5.26 27.20
C PRO A 137 20.83 -6.27 26.55
N PRO A 138 20.24 -7.18 27.34
CA PRO A 138 19.30 -8.16 26.80
C PRO A 138 18.22 -7.42 26.00
N PRO A 139 17.93 -7.84 24.75
CA PRO A 139 16.84 -7.24 24.01
C PRO A 139 15.55 -7.40 24.85
N PRO A 140 14.65 -6.40 24.81
CA PRO A 140 13.36 -6.51 25.49
C PRO A 140 12.68 -7.81 25.02
N PRO A 141 11.98 -8.53 25.91
CA PRO A 141 11.28 -9.76 25.55
C PRO A 141 10.39 -9.46 24.35
N VAL A 142 10.68 -10.11 23.23
CA VAL A 142 9.83 -10.07 22.04
C VAL A 142 8.54 -10.75 22.47
N ILE A 143 7.51 -9.95 22.74
CA ILE A 143 6.16 -10.47 22.95
C ILE A 143 5.73 -11.01 21.58
N GLU A 144 5.97 -12.30 21.37
CA GLU A 144 5.47 -13.05 20.22
C GLU A 144 3.94 -13.01 20.29
N THR A 145 3.37 -11.96 19.73
CA THR A 145 1.93 -11.86 19.59
C THR A 145 1.57 -12.93 18.56
N PRO A 146 0.79 -13.97 18.93
CA PRO A 146 0.49 -15.07 18.05
C PRO A 146 -0.24 -14.51 16.84
N THR A 147 0.48 -14.37 15.74
CA THR A 147 -0.09 -13.98 14.47
C THR A 147 -0.98 -15.14 14.04
N ARG A 148 -2.29 -14.87 13.96
CA ARG A 148 -3.30 -15.90 13.64
C ARG A 148 -3.19 -16.42 12.20
N ILE A 149 -2.30 -15.86 11.39
CA ILE A 149 -2.06 -16.29 10.02
C ILE A 149 -1.38 -17.64 10.06
N ASP A 150 -1.98 -18.62 9.40
CA ASP A 150 -1.45 -19.97 9.29
C ASP A 150 -0.03 -19.91 8.69
N GLN A 151 0.95 -20.44 9.43
CA GLN A 151 2.36 -20.44 9.01
C GLN A 151 2.57 -21.12 7.65
N SER A 152 1.63 -21.97 7.21
CA SER A 152 1.66 -22.60 5.88
C SER A 152 1.47 -21.62 4.71
N LEU A 153 1.09 -20.37 4.99
CA LEU A 153 0.94 -19.28 4.02
C LEU A 153 2.23 -18.46 3.84
N ILE A 154 3.25 -18.70 4.66
CA ILE A 154 4.54 -18.01 4.56
C ILE A 154 5.30 -18.60 3.37
N TYR A 155 5.72 -17.73 2.44
CA TYR A 155 6.49 -18.14 1.27
C TYR A 155 7.87 -18.70 1.72
N PRO A 156 8.30 -19.88 1.25
CA PRO A 156 9.58 -20.46 1.63
C PRO A 156 10.76 -19.54 1.30
N GLY A 157 11.64 -19.31 2.27
CA GLY A 157 12.80 -18.42 2.09
C GLY A 157 12.47 -16.93 2.15
N SER A 158 11.22 -16.54 2.37
CA SER A 158 10.88 -15.14 2.66
C SER A 158 11.23 -14.75 4.10
N ARG A 159 11.54 -13.47 4.31
CA ARG A 159 11.73 -12.85 5.62
C ARG A 159 10.51 -11.99 5.95
N GLN A 160 9.94 -12.19 7.13
CA GLN A 160 8.87 -11.33 7.61
C GLN A 160 9.42 -9.95 7.97
N THR A 161 8.90 -8.91 7.34
CA THR A 161 9.30 -7.51 7.59
C THR A 161 8.35 -6.81 8.54
N MET A 162 7.05 -7.12 8.46
CA MET A 162 6.04 -6.49 9.29
C MET A 162 4.88 -7.45 9.58
N SER A 163 4.35 -7.39 10.79
CA SER A 163 3.10 -8.04 11.16
C SER A 163 2.28 -7.07 11.99
N SER A 164 1.04 -6.83 11.60
CA SER A 164 0.12 -5.96 12.32
C SER A 164 -1.29 -6.53 12.32
N THR A 165 -1.95 -6.50 13.47
CA THR A 165 -3.37 -6.77 13.60
C THR A 165 -4.09 -5.42 13.67
N GLN A 166 -4.92 -5.13 12.67
CA GLN A 166 -5.67 -3.88 12.60
C GLN A 166 -6.95 -3.97 13.45
N GLU A 167 -7.41 -2.84 13.97
CA GLU A 167 -8.74 -2.71 14.58
C GLU A 167 -9.81 -3.23 13.59
N GLY A 168 -10.57 -4.24 13.99
CA GLY A 168 -11.45 -5.01 13.09
C GLY A 168 -10.97 -6.44 12.81
N GLY A 169 -9.84 -6.87 13.39
CA GLY A 169 -9.38 -8.26 13.33
C GLY A 169 -8.79 -8.67 12.00
N THR A 170 -8.48 -7.69 11.14
CA THR A 170 -7.75 -7.95 9.89
C THR A 170 -6.27 -8.06 10.23
N ASN A 171 -5.66 -9.18 9.86
CA ASN A 171 -4.22 -9.37 10.03
C ASN A 171 -3.52 -9.00 8.73
N VAL A 172 -2.48 -8.18 8.83
CA VAL A 172 -1.63 -7.77 7.73
C VAL A 172 -0.22 -8.29 8.00
N LEU A 173 0.33 -9.04 7.06
CA LEU A 173 1.66 -9.62 7.13
C LEU A 173 2.42 -9.23 5.86
N THR A 174 3.55 -8.56 6.04
CA THR A 174 4.45 -8.20 4.95
C THR A 174 5.66 -9.12 5.00
N LEU A 175 5.95 -9.77 3.88
CA LEU A 175 7.09 -10.64 3.67
C LEU A 175 7.95 -10.09 2.53
N HIS A 176 9.25 -10.30 2.61
CA HIS A 176 10.20 -9.98 1.56
C HIS A 176 10.90 -11.26 1.09
N SER A 177 11.04 -11.44 -0.22
CA SER A 177 11.72 -12.57 -0.83
C SER A 177 12.69 -12.10 -1.91
N GLU A 178 13.81 -12.81 -2.05
CA GLU A 178 14.78 -12.60 -3.14
C GLU A 178 14.34 -13.28 -4.45
N ASP A 179 13.30 -14.12 -4.40
CA ASP A 179 12.75 -14.77 -5.59
C ASP A 179 11.96 -13.79 -6.47
N ALA A 180 11.94 -14.06 -7.77
CA ALA A 180 11.17 -13.29 -8.73
C ALA A 180 9.67 -13.28 -8.38
N ALA A 181 9.02 -12.12 -8.51
CA ALA A 181 7.60 -11.93 -8.20
C ALA A 181 6.68 -12.93 -8.94
N SER A 182 7.04 -13.30 -10.17
CA SER A 182 6.30 -14.30 -10.96
C SER A 182 6.35 -15.71 -10.37
N LYS A 183 7.48 -16.11 -9.77
CA LYS A 183 7.65 -17.40 -9.07
C LYS A 183 6.83 -17.43 -7.78
N VAL A 184 6.91 -16.35 -7.01
CA VAL A 184 6.15 -16.16 -5.77
C VAL A 184 4.64 -16.19 -6.04
N ALA A 185 4.18 -15.45 -7.04
CA ALA A 185 2.76 -15.43 -7.44
C ALA A 185 2.27 -16.81 -7.88
N LYS A 186 3.06 -17.56 -8.67
CA LYS A 186 2.73 -18.94 -9.06
C LYS A 186 2.63 -19.88 -7.85
N TRP A 187 3.54 -19.76 -6.89
CA TRP A 187 3.51 -20.55 -5.67
C TRP A 187 2.23 -20.29 -4.87
N TYR A 188 1.87 -19.02 -4.66
CA TYR A 188 0.62 -18.67 -3.99
C TYR A 188 -0.61 -19.11 -4.79
N ALA A 189 -0.58 -19.01 -6.12
CA ALA A 189 -1.68 -19.48 -6.95
C ALA A 189 -1.89 -21.00 -6.89
N ALA A 190 -0.82 -21.78 -6.69
CA ALA A 190 -0.90 -23.23 -6.51
C ALA A 190 -1.30 -23.62 -5.07
N LYS A 191 -0.81 -22.87 -4.07
CA LYS A 191 -1.06 -23.14 -2.65
C LYS A 191 -2.45 -22.71 -2.22
N LEU A 192 -2.89 -21.56 -2.69
CA LEU A 192 -4.22 -21.00 -2.44
C LEU A 192 -5.17 -21.49 -3.52
N LYS A 193 -6.37 -21.90 -3.15
CA LYS A 193 -7.47 -22.15 -4.11
C LYS A 193 -7.98 -20.80 -4.62
N VAL A 194 -7.20 -20.15 -5.48
CA VAL A 194 -7.44 -18.77 -5.92
C VAL A 194 -8.79 -18.66 -6.63
N THR A 195 -9.64 -17.78 -6.12
CA THR A 195 -10.96 -17.46 -6.70
C THR A 195 -10.90 -16.27 -7.65
N ALA A 196 -9.91 -15.39 -7.48
CA ALA A 196 -9.65 -14.28 -8.40
C ALA A 196 -8.15 -13.99 -8.50
N ASN A 197 -7.67 -13.83 -9.73
CA ASN A 197 -6.30 -13.44 -10.06
C ASN A 197 -6.35 -12.19 -10.95
N VAL A 198 -5.75 -11.10 -10.49
CA VAL A 198 -5.67 -9.84 -11.23
C VAL A 198 -4.22 -9.39 -11.28
N SER A 199 -3.67 -9.22 -12.49
CA SER A 199 -2.31 -8.71 -12.71
C SER A 199 -2.36 -7.31 -13.31
N LEU A 200 -1.79 -6.32 -12.61
CA LEU A 200 -1.81 -4.91 -12.97
C LEU A 200 -0.44 -4.29 -12.72
N ALA A 201 0.19 -3.74 -13.76
CA ALA A 201 1.40 -2.91 -13.65
C ALA A 201 2.54 -3.52 -12.79
N GLY A 202 2.85 -4.81 -12.97
CA GLY A 202 3.90 -5.50 -12.21
C GLY A 202 3.49 -5.93 -10.80
N GLN A 203 2.20 -5.83 -10.46
CA GLN A 203 1.62 -6.32 -9.22
C GLN A 203 0.63 -7.43 -9.54
N THR A 204 0.63 -8.49 -8.72
CA THR A 204 -0.32 -9.60 -8.84
C THR A 204 -1.15 -9.67 -7.56
N PHE A 205 -2.47 -9.58 -7.71
CA PHE A 205 -3.45 -9.72 -6.64
C PHE A 205 -4.11 -11.09 -6.76
N LEU A 206 -3.94 -11.90 -5.72
CA LEU A 206 -4.52 -13.23 -5.60
C LEU A 206 -5.50 -13.22 -4.43
N LYS A 207 -6.73 -13.65 -4.68
CA LYS A 207 -7.76 -13.76 -3.64
C LYS A 207 -8.20 -15.20 -3.49
N ALA A 208 -8.27 -15.68 -2.25
CA ALA A 208 -8.76 -17.01 -1.90
C ALA A 208 -9.55 -16.93 -0.57
N GLY A 209 -10.87 -16.92 -0.66
CA GLY A 209 -11.73 -16.77 0.51
C GLY A 209 -11.58 -15.40 1.19
N ASP A 210 -11.16 -15.42 2.46
CA ASP A 210 -10.85 -14.27 3.32
C ASP A 210 -9.40 -13.79 3.21
N ILE A 211 -8.57 -14.52 2.47
CA ILE A 211 -7.14 -14.22 2.28
C ILE A 211 -6.95 -13.46 0.96
N THR A 212 -6.24 -12.35 1.03
CA THR A 212 -5.76 -11.62 -0.15
C THR A 212 -4.23 -11.55 -0.09
N VAL A 213 -3.59 -11.95 -1.17
CA VAL A 213 -2.14 -11.86 -1.34
C VAL A 213 -1.87 -10.89 -2.47
N MET A 214 -1.08 -9.87 -2.17
CA MET A 214 -0.57 -8.91 -3.14
C MET A 214 0.93 -9.14 -3.27
N VAL A 215 1.37 -9.51 -4.47
CA VAL A 215 2.78 -9.72 -4.79
C VAL A 215 3.23 -8.55 -5.66
N MET A 216 4.22 -7.80 -5.17
CA MET A 216 4.85 -6.67 -5.86
C MET A 216 6.32 -7.02 -6.10
N GLY A 217 6.88 -6.59 -7.22
CA GLY A 217 8.31 -6.76 -7.49
C GLY A 217 8.61 -7.12 -8.93
N GLY A 218 9.81 -7.61 -9.16
CA GLY A 218 10.32 -7.96 -10.50
C GLY A 218 11.12 -9.25 -10.46
N ASP A 219 12.15 -9.34 -11.28
CA ASP A 219 12.98 -10.54 -11.37
C ASP A 219 13.98 -10.69 -10.21
N GLY A 220 14.34 -9.58 -9.55
CA GLY A 220 15.34 -9.53 -8.47
C GLY A 220 14.79 -9.56 -7.05
N GLY A 221 13.50 -9.87 -6.88
CA GLY A 221 12.86 -9.96 -5.58
C GLY A 221 11.38 -9.59 -5.61
N ALA A 222 10.70 -9.96 -4.53
CA ALA A 222 9.28 -9.73 -4.34
C ALA A 222 8.99 -9.25 -2.91
N GLU A 223 8.10 -8.27 -2.81
CA GLU A 223 7.40 -7.90 -1.59
C GLU A 223 6.00 -8.50 -1.63
N ILE A 224 5.64 -9.20 -0.56
CA ILE A 224 4.40 -9.96 -0.45
C ILE A 224 3.61 -9.35 0.71
N LEU A 225 2.42 -8.85 0.41
CA LEU A 225 1.48 -8.38 1.41
C LEU A 225 0.34 -9.39 1.51
N LEU A 226 0.24 -10.07 2.64
CA LEU A 226 -0.87 -10.95 2.97
C LEU A 226 -1.83 -10.21 3.88
N THR A 227 -3.11 -10.22 3.52
CA THR A 227 -4.18 -9.76 4.40
C THR A 227 -5.19 -10.87 4.61
N GLN A 228 -5.59 -11.07 5.85
CA GLN A 228 -6.64 -12.03 6.23
C GLN A 228 -7.77 -11.29 6.93
N GLY A 229 -8.95 -11.27 6.32
CA GLY A 229 -10.14 -10.65 6.90
C GLY A 229 -10.77 -11.51 7.98
N SER A 230 -11.27 -10.89 9.05
CA SER A 230 -12.12 -11.58 10.02
C SER A 230 -13.45 -11.96 9.37
N LYS A 231 -13.80 -13.26 9.39
CA LYS A 231 -15.08 -13.77 8.86
C LYS A 231 -16.30 -13.19 9.60
N ASP A 232 -16.12 -12.58 10.76
CA ASP A 232 -17.20 -12.14 11.64
C ASP A 232 -17.79 -10.75 11.29
N SER A 233 -17.22 -10.01 10.33
CA SER A 233 -17.67 -8.63 10.03
C SER A 233 -18.88 -8.51 9.09
N ARG A 234 -19.64 -9.59 8.85
CA ARG A 234 -20.84 -9.59 7.98
C ARG A 234 -22.16 -9.88 8.72
N ARG A 235 -22.24 -9.55 10.00
CA ARG A 235 -23.52 -9.55 10.74
C ARG A 235 -24.06 -8.14 10.91
#